data_AF-A0A0D0FY75-F1
#
_entry.id   AF-A0A0D0FY75-F1
#
_cell.length_a   1.000
_cell.length_b   1.000
_cell.length_c   1.000
_cell.angle_alpha   90.00
_cell.angle_beta   90.00
_cell.angle_gamma   90.00
#
_symmetry.space_group_name_H-M   'P 1'
#
loop_
_entity.id
_entity.type
_entity.pdbx_description
1 polymer ?
#
loop_
_entity_poly.entity_id
_entity_poly.type
_entity_poly.pdbx_seq_one_letter_code
_entity_poly.pdbx_strand_id
1 'polypeptide(L)'
;MRYAVAFIFLAHATVRVTGGTVNRFGEFLTGKGFIFGTPLVWLITAFELAGGLLLALGYFTKWLSAGFIAILTIGIVIIHAEKGWFVGEHGEGGSEYSVILIIALLVIAASGGRQKE
;
A
#
# COMPACT_ATOMS: atom_id res chain seq x y z
N MET A 1 0.17 0.50 16.59
CA MET A 1 0.07 0.91 15.17
C MET A 1 0.96 0.08 14.24
N ARG A 2 2.28 0.02 14.44
CA ARG A 2 3.21 -0.67 13.52
C ARG A 2 2.82 -2.10 13.12
N TYR A 3 2.52 -2.99 14.08
CA TYR A 3 2.14 -4.37 13.77
C TYR A 3 0.82 -4.47 13.02
N ALA A 4 -0.16 -3.64 13.37
CA ALA A 4 -1.45 -3.60 12.67
C ALA A 4 -1.28 -3.12 11.22
N VAL A 5 -0.53 -2.03 11.00
CA VAL A 5 -0.25 -1.52 9.65
C VAL A 5 0.54 -2.53 8.81
N ALA A 6 1.55 -3.18 9.40
CA ALA A 6 2.30 -4.24 8.74
C ALA A 6 1.39 -5.42 8.34
N PHE A 7 0.50 -5.85 9.25
CA PHE A 7 -0.47 -6.91 8.97
C PHE A 7 -1.39 -6.55 7.80
N ILE A 8 -1.89 -5.31 7.74
CA ILE A 8 -2.74 -4.85 6.64
C ILE A 8 -2.03 -4.97 5.29
N PHE A 9 -0.79 -4.50 5.16
CA PHE A 9 -0.05 -4.61 3.89
C PHE A 9 0.25 -6.06 3.52
N LEU A 10 0.60 -6.89 4.51
CA LEU A 10 0.82 -8.32 4.30
C LEU A 10 -0.45 -9.00 3.80
N ALA A 11 -1.57 -8.82 4.49
CA ALA A 11 -2.86 -9.38 4.11
C ALA A 11 -3.29 -8.92 2.72
N HIS A 12 -3.16 -7.63 2.43
CA HIS A 12 -3.52 -7.05 1.15
C HIS A 12 -2.73 -7.66 -0.02
N ALA A 13 -1.40 -7.75 0.12
CA ALA A 13 -0.56 -8.37 -0.89
C ALA A 13 -0.79 -9.88 -1.02
N THR A 14 -0.97 -10.59 0.11
CA THR A 14 -1.26 -12.03 0.10
C THR A 14 -2.57 -12.31 -0.63
N VAL A 15 -3.65 -11.59 -0.35
CA VAL A 15 -4.94 -11.76 -1.03
C VAL A 15 -4.82 -11.46 -2.53
N ARG A 16 -4.02 -10.48 -2.93
CA ARG A 16 -3.76 -10.20 -4.36
C ARG A 16 -3.14 -11.41 -5.08
N VAL A 17 -2.19 -12.08 -4.43
CA VAL A 17 -1.49 -13.25 -4.99
C VAL A 17 -2.40 -14.47 -4.97
N THR A 18 -2.96 -14.82 -3.81
CA THR A 18 -3.76 -16.04 -3.65
C THR A 18 -5.11 -15.97 -4.35
N GLY A 19 -5.66 -14.76 -4.50
CA GLY A 19 -6.85 -14.49 -5.31
C GLY A 19 -6.59 -14.45 -6.81
N GLY A 20 -5.34 -14.58 -7.27
CA GLY A 20 -5.00 -14.60 -8.69
C GLY A 20 -5.24 -13.27 -9.42
N THR A 21 -5.32 -12.14 -8.70
CA THR A 21 -5.72 -10.85 -9.28
C THR A 21 -4.57 -10.01 -9.81
N VAL A 22 -3.32 -10.51 -9.74
CA VAL A 22 -2.11 -9.77 -10.16
C VAL A 22 -2.18 -9.36 -11.64
N ASN A 23 -2.48 -10.31 -12.54
CA ASN A 23 -2.54 -10.03 -13.98
C ASN A 23 -3.65 -9.02 -14.32
N ARG A 24 -4.85 -9.21 -13.74
CA ARG A 24 -5.97 -8.28 -13.92
C ARG A 24 -5.63 -6.87 -13.46
N PHE A 25 -4.93 -6.72 -12.33
CA PHE A 25 -4.50 -5.41 -11.88
C PHE A 25 -3.40 -4.82 -12.76
N GLY A 26 -2.51 -5.66 -13.30
CA GLY A 26 -1.47 -5.24 -14.26
C GLY A 26 -2.06 -4.72 -15.57
N GLU A 27 -3.09 -5.38 -16.10
CA GLU A 27 -3.84 -4.93 -17.28
C GLU A 27 -4.53 -3.59 -17.01
N PHE A 28 -5.14 -3.42 -15.83
CA PHE A 28 -5.71 -2.15 -15.41
C PHE A 28 -4.68 -1.01 -15.39
N LEU A 29 -3.48 -1.25 -14.81
CA LEU A 29 -2.41 -0.24 -14.81
C LEU A 29 -1.92 0.09 -16.22
N THR A 30 -1.82 -0.93 -17.09
CA THR A 30 -1.47 -0.73 -18.50
C THR A 30 -2.50 0.16 -19.19
N GLY A 31 -3.80 -0.06 -18.94
CA GLY A 31 -4.89 0.78 -19.44
C GLY A 31 -4.88 2.22 -18.91
N LYS A 32 -4.32 2.46 -17.71
CA LYS A 32 -4.10 3.80 -17.15
C LYS A 32 -2.78 4.46 -17.64
N GLY A 33 -2.04 3.82 -18.55
CA GLY A 33 -0.85 4.39 -19.19
C GLY A 33 0.49 3.99 -18.57
N PHE A 34 0.51 3.08 -17.58
CA PHE A 34 1.76 2.58 -17.03
C PHE A 34 2.39 1.55 -17.96
N ILE A 35 3.68 1.72 -18.26
CA ILE A 35 4.45 0.73 -19.01
C ILE A 35 4.73 -0.46 -18.08
N PHE A 36 4.63 -1.68 -18.61
CA PHE A 36 4.87 -2.93 -17.86
C PHE A 36 3.97 -3.07 -16.62
N GLY A 37 2.65 -2.91 -16.77
CA GLY A 37 1.70 -2.93 -15.66
C GLY A 37 1.79 -4.20 -14.78
N THR A 38 1.83 -5.39 -15.36
CA THR A 38 1.94 -6.64 -14.57
C THR A 38 3.28 -6.75 -13.81
N PRO A 39 4.45 -6.53 -14.42
CA PRO A 39 5.70 -6.41 -13.68
C PRO A 39 5.67 -5.37 -12.55
N LEU A 40 5.03 -4.21 -12.77
CA LEU A 40 4.89 -3.17 -11.75
C LEU A 40 4.02 -3.65 -10.57
N VAL A 41 2.93 -4.37 -10.83
CA VAL A 41 2.11 -4.96 -9.75
C VAL A 41 2.91 -5.99 -8.95
N TRP A 42 3.75 -6.80 -9.60
CA TRP A 42 4.63 -7.73 -8.87
C TRP A 42 5.66 -6.98 -8.01
N LEU A 43 6.22 -5.87 -8.49
CA LEU A 43 7.12 -5.02 -7.71
C LEU A 43 6.42 -4.43 -6.47
N ILE A 44 5.21 -3.88 -6.64
CA ILE A 44 4.38 -3.38 -5.53
C ILE A 44 4.07 -4.49 -4.53
N THR A 45 3.69 -5.67 -5.03
CA THR A 45 3.36 -6.84 -4.20
C THR A 45 4.57 -7.32 -3.39
N ALA A 46 5.75 -7.40 -4.03
CA ALA A 46 6.99 -7.75 -3.35
C ALA A 46 7.37 -6.71 -2.28
N PHE A 47 7.19 -5.42 -2.58
CA PHE A 47 7.41 -4.34 -1.62
C PHE A 47 6.44 -4.43 -0.44
N GLU A 48 5.15 -4.71 -0.66
CA GLU A 48 4.18 -4.86 0.42
C GLU A 48 4.50 -6.06 1.33
N LEU A 49 4.92 -7.20 0.74
CA LEU A 49 5.28 -8.38 1.51
C LEU A 49 6.58 -8.18 2.30
N ALA A 50 7.68 -7.84 1.62
CA ALA A 50 8.98 -7.65 2.26
C ALA A 50 8.98 -6.44 3.19
N GLY A 51 8.42 -5.32 2.73
CA GLY A 51 8.28 -4.09 3.51
C GLY A 51 7.37 -4.28 4.71
N GLY A 52 6.26 -5.03 4.59
CA GLY A 52 5.38 -5.34 5.72
C GLY A 52 6.11 -6.13 6.81
N LEU A 53 6.86 -7.18 6.42
CA LEU A 53 7.68 -7.97 7.36
C LEU A 53 8.76 -7.11 8.03
N LEU A 54 9.52 -6.34 7.26
CA LEU A 54 10.58 -5.48 7.79
C LEU A 54 10.02 -4.38 8.70
N LEU A 55 8.88 -3.79 8.34
CA LEU A 55 8.18 -2.80 9.14
C LEU A 55 7.73 -3.42 10.48
N ALA A 56 7.18 -4.64 10.48
CA ALA A 56 6.82 -5.37 11.70
C ALA A 56 8.05 -5.60 12.60
N LEU A 57 9.18 -6.00 12.01
CA LEU A 57 10.45 -6.18 12.73
C LEU A 57 11.06 -4.84 13.17
N GLY A 58 10.73 -3.72 12.53
CA GLY A 58 11.22 -2.39 12.88
C GLY A 58 12.48 -1.96 12.20
N TYR A 59 12.82 -2.59 11.09
CA TYR A 59 13.93 -2.18 10.25
C TYR A 59 13.47 -1.15 9.25
N PHE A 60 14.32 -0.15 8.99
CA PHE A 60 14.11 0.88 7.97
C PHE A 60 12.73 1.56 8.03
N THR A 61 12.12 1.69 9.21
CA THR A 61 10.72 2.10 9.38
C THR A 61 10.39 3.40 8.64
N LYS A 62 11.27 4.41 8.73
CA LYS A 62 11.12 5.69 8.04
C LYS A 62 11.07 5.54 6.51
N TRP A 63 12.00 4.77 5.94
CA TRP A 63 12.12 4.57 4.49
C TRP A 63 11.00 3.69 3.94
N LEU A 64 10.64 2.62 4.66
CA LEU A 64 9.50 1.78 4.30
C LEU A 64 8.20 2.55 4.36
N SER A 65 7.98 3.35 5.42
CA SER A 65 6.80 4.23 5.50
C SER A 65 6.71 5.18 4.32
N ALA A 66 7.82 5.81 3.91
CA ALA A 66 7.82 6.69 2.74
C ALA A 66 7.42 5.93 1.44
N GLY A 67 7.94 4.73 1.22
CA GLY A 67 7.56 3.90 0.07
C GLY A 67 6.08 3.49 0.09
N PHE A 68 5.56 3.07 1.24
CA PHE A 68 4.14 2.75 1.39
C PHE A 68 3.24 3.96 1.16
N ILE A 69 3.61 5.14 1.67
CA ILE A 69 2.88 6.39 1.45
C ILE A 69 2.85 6.73 -0.05
N ALA A 70 3.96 6.55 -0.76
CA ALA A 70 4.00 6.78 -2.21
C ALA A 70 3.04 5.84 -2.97
N ILE A 71 3.03 4.54 -2.65
CA ILE A 71 2.12 3.56 -3.23
C ILE A 71 0.66 3.94 -2.97
N LEU A 72 0.32 4.26 -1.71
CA LEU A 72 -1.03 4.66 -1.32
C LEU A 72 -1.46 5.95 -2.04
N THR A 73 -0.58 6.94 -2.14
CA THR A 73 -0.87 8.22 -2.78
C THR A 73 -1.15 8.04 -4.27
N ILE A 74 -0.32 7.25 -4.96
CA ILE A 74 -0.55 6.92 -6.37
C ILE A 74 -1.89 6.19 -6.49
N GLY A 75 -2.14 5.17 -5.67
CA GLY A 75 -3.41 4.43 -5.65
C GLY A 75 -4.62 5.34 -5.45
N ILE A 76 -4.52 6.36 -4.58
CA ILE A 76 -5.57 7.36 -4.42
C ILE A 76 -5.81 8.09 -5.75
N VAL A 77 -4.77 8.64 -6.36
CA VAL A 77 -4.90 9.42 -7.60
C VAL A 77 -5.49 8.59 -8.74
N ILE A 78 -5.03 7.35 -8.94
CA ILE A 78 -5.40 6.57 -10.13
C ILE A 78 -6.67 5.72 -9.96
N ILE A 79 -7.10 5.45 -8.73
CA ILE A 79 -8.23 4.55 -8.42
C ILE A 79 -9.28 5.24 -7.54
N HIS A 80 -8.88 5.79 -6.39
CA HIS A 80 -9.85 6.14 -5.34
C HIS A 80 -10.41 7.56 -5.46
N ALA A 81 -9.67 8.50 -6.05
CA ALA A 81 -10.10 9.89 -6.19
C ALA A 81 -11.40 10.01 -7.00
N GLU A 82 -11.52 9.23 -8.09
CA GLU A 82 -12.74 9.16 -8.92
C GLU A 82 -13.95 8.57 -8.14
N LYS A 83 -13.70 7.84 -7.05
CA LYS A 83 -14.73 7.18 -6.22
C LYS A 83 -15.16 8.01 -5.01
N GLY A 84 -14.56 9.18 -4.80
CA GLY A 84 -14.86 10.07 -3.68
C GLY A 84 -14.15 9.68 -2.37
N TRP A 85 -14.73 10.11 -1.25
CA TRP A 85 -14.10 10.01 0.06
C TRP A 85 -14.38 8.66 0.76
N PHE A 86 -15.65 8.33 0.97
CA PHE A 86 -16.04 7.28 1.91
C PHE A 86 -15.85 5.85 1.35
N VAL A 87 -15.59 4.93 2.27
CA VAL A 87 -15.65 3.47 2.03
C VAL A 87 -16.87 2.92 2.79
N GLY A 88 -17.73 2.13 2.13
CA GLY A 88 -18.94 1.52 2.72
C GLY A 88 -20.25 2.20 2.32
N GLU A 89 -21.16 2.39 3.29
CA GLU A 89 -22.55 2.85 3.07
C GLU A 89 -22.67 4.19 2.31
N HIS A 90 -21.64 5.03 2.40
CA HIS A 90 -21.60 6.36 1.77
C HIS A 90 -20.67 6.41 0.54
N GLY A 91 -20.18 5.27 0.05
CA GLY A 91 -19.36 5.16 -1.16
C GLY A 91 -18.53 3.86 -1.20
N GLU A 92 -18.40 3.22 -2.37
CA GLU A 92 -17.59 2.00 -2.50
C GLU A 92 -16.18 2.30 -3.00
N GLY A 93 -15.19 1.91 -2.20
CA GLY A 93 -13.79 2.02 -2.58
C GLY A 93 -13.28 3.46 -2.69
N GLY A 94 -13.80 4.40 -1.89
CA GLY A 94 -13.22 5.74 -1.72
C GLY A 94 -11.85 5.77 -1.06
N SER A 95 -11.34 6.97 -0.76
CA SER A 95 -9.96 7.23 -0.32
C SER A 95 -9.73 7.26 1.20
N GLU A 96 -10.79 7.30 2.01
CA GLU A 96 -10.72 7.42 3.48
C GLU A 96 -9.77 6.40 4.12
N TYR A 97 -9.88 5.13 3.73
CA TYR A 97 -9.03 4.05 4.24
C TYR A 97 -7.55 4.25 3.88
N SER A 98 -7.24 4.71 2.67
CA SER A 98 -5.86 5.02 2.26
C SER A 98 -5.30 6.19 3.04
N VAL A 99 -6.10 7.23 3.31
CA VAL A 99 -5.67 8.41 4.06
C VAL A 99 -5.35 8.07 5.53
N ILE A 100 -6.18 7.26 6.19
CA ILE A 100 -5.88 6.85 7.57
C ILE A 100 -4.62 5.98 7.64
N LEU A 101 -4.37 5.13 6.65
CA LEU A 101 -3.11 4.38 6.55
C LEU A 101 -1.89 5.29 6.35
N ILE A 102 -2.01 6.34 5.52
CA ILE A 102 -0.95 7.34 5.35
C ILE A 102 -0.65 8.02 6.70
N ILE A 103 -1.67 8.45 7.44
CA ILE A 103 -1.49 9.06 8.77
C ILE A 103 -0.80 8.08 9.72
N ALA A 104 -1.22 6.81 9.75
CA ALA A 104 -0.60 5.79 10.59
C ALA A 104 0.88 5.56 10.23
N LEU A 105 1.22 5.58 8.94
CA LEU A 105 2.60 5.45 8.46
C LEU A 105 3.47 6.67 8.82
N LEU A 106 2.90 7.87 8.79
CA LEU A 106 3.56 9.10 9.26
C LEU A 106 3.86 9.03 10.77
N VAL A 107 2.90 8.56 11.57
CA VAL A 107 3.12 8.31 13.00
C VAL A 107 4.24 7.29 13.19
N ILE A 108 4.22 6.15 12.48
CA ILE A 108 5.27 5.13 12.57
C ILE A 108 6.65 5.68 12.17
N ALA A 109 6.71 6.52 11.13
CA ALA A 109 7.94 7.15 10.69
C ALA A 109 8.49 8.15 11.73
N ALA A 110 7.61 8.87 12.41
CA ALA A 110 7.96 9.84 13.45
C ALA A 110 8.34 9.18 14.78
N SER A 111 7.78 8.01 15.11
CA SER A 111 8.03 7.31 16.38
C SER A 111 9.43 6.67 16.48
N GLY A 112 10.21 6.63 15.39
CA GLY A 112 11.50 5.96 15.35
C GLY A 112 11.39 4.43 15.31
N GLY A 113 12.26 3.78 14.53
CA GLY A 113 12.42 2.31 14.49
C GLY A 113 13.77 1.88 15.04
N ARG A 114 14.12 0.60 14.88
CA ARG A 114 15.49 0.12 15.05
C ARG A 114 16.31 0.61 13.84
N GLN A 115 16.55 1.91 13.78
CA GLN A 115 17.47 2.51 12.83
C GLN A 115 18.86 2.32 13.43
N LYS A 116 19.69 1.48 12.80
CA LYS A 116 21.12 1.52 13.08
C LYS A 116 21.57 2.89 12.58
N GLU A 117 21.86 3.80 13.51
CA GLU A 117 22.73 4.94 13.24
C GLU A 117 24.08 4.47 12.71
#